data_AF-A0A918ZZI2-F1
#
_entry.id   AF-A0A918ZZI2-F1
#
_cell.length_a   1.000
_cell.length_b   1.000
_cell.length_c   1.000
_cell.angle_alpha   90.00
_cell.angle_beta   90.00
_cell.angle_gamma   90.00
#
_symmetry.space_group_name_H-M   'P 1'
#
loop_
_entity.id
_entity.type
_entity.pdbx_description
1 polymer ?
#
loop_
_entity_poly.entity_id
_entity_poly.type
_entity_poly.pdbx_seq_one_letter_code
_entity_poly.pdbx_strand_id
1 'polypeptide(L)' 'MSAQQSAASTAACEGGSWKLVVRHEGETTIAEVWCFGAKLSETTINTNGDVTVREA' A
#
# COMPACT_ATOMS: atom_id res chain seq x y z
N MET A 1 -5.06 10.32 -26.40
CA MET A 1 -4.07 10.96 -25.51
C MET A 1 -4.09 10.22 -24.19
N SER A 2 -2.93 9.61 -23.86
CA SER A 2 -2.48 9.06 -22.57
C SER A 2 -3.50 8.37 -21.65
N ALA A 3 -3.52 7.04 -21.71
CA ALA A 3 -3.91 6.21 -20.56
C ALA A 3 -2.91 6.46 -19.43
N GLN A 4 -3.39 7.06 -18.34
CA GLN A 4 -2.60 7.34 -17.16
C GLN A 4 -2.16 6.03 -16.53
N GLN A 5 -0.86 5.75 -16.65
CA GLN A 5 -0.20 4.53 -16.22
C GLN A 5 -0.37 4.39 -14.70
N SER A 6 -1.18 3.41 -14.27
CA SER A 6 -1.35 3.07 -12.85
C SER A 6 0.00 2.68 -12.26
N ALA A 7 0.62 3.61 -11.53
CA ALA A 7 1.83 3.38 -10.76
C ALA A 7 1.51 2.58 -9.49
N ALA A 8 1.02 1.35 -9.65
CA ALA A 8 0.96 0.40 -8.56
C ALA A 8 2.27 -0.38 -8.55
N SER A 9 3.27 0.13 -7.82
CA SER A 9 4.49 -0.64 -7.54
C SER A 9 4.14 -1.71 -6.50
N THR A 10 3.69 -2.88 -6.96
CA THR A 10 3.49 -4.05 -6.10
C THR A 10 4.76 -4.86 -6.07
N ALA A 11 5.46 -4.86 -4.93
CA ALA A 11 6.38 -5.93 -4.60
C ALA A 11 5.53 -7.18 -4.32
N ALA A 12 5.35 -8.03 -5.33
CA ALA A 12 4.70 -9.34 -5.22
C ALA A 12 5.78 -10.41 -5.37
N CYS A 13 6.06 -11.15 -4.30
CA CYS A 13 6.91 -12.33 -4.39
C CYS A 13 6.01 -13.53 -4.69
N GLU A 14 5.90 -13.93 -5.97
CA GLU A 14 5.27 -15.19 -6.31
C GLU A 14 6.05 -16.34 -5.67
N GLY A 15 5.46 -16.94 -4.62
CA GLY A 15 6.05 -18.03 -3.83
C GLY A 15 6.02 -17.83 -2.31
N GLY A 16 5.55 -16.68 -1.79
CA GLY A 16 5.41 -16.43 -0.36
C GLY A 16 4.13 -15.66 -0.08
N SER A 17 3.35 -16.12 0.89
CA SER A 17 1.93 -15.80 1.10
C SER A 17 1.56 -14.35 1.42
N TRP A 18 2.46 -13.38 1.21
CA TRP A 18 2.27 -11.99 1.58
C TRP A 18 2.39 -11.04 0.39
N LYS A 19 1.73 -9.88 0.48
CA LYS A 19 1.87 -8.77 -0.47
C LYS A 19 1.91 -7.43 0.27
N LEU A 20 2.70 -6.49 -0.23
CA LEU A 20 2.64 -5.08 0.16
C LEU A 20 1.95 -4.30 -0.96
N VAL A 21 0.86 -3.62 -0.62
CA VAL A 21 0.14 -2.75 -1.56
C VAL A 21 0.39 -1.31 -1.16
N VAL A 22 0.98 -0.52 -2.06
CA VAL A 22 1.19 0.91 -1.85
C VAL A 22 0.28 1.69 -2.79
N ARG A 23 -0.50 2.62 -2.24
CA ARG A 23 -1.38 3.52 -2.98
C ARG A 23 -1.20 4.96 -2.51
N HIS A 24 -1.41 5.89 -3.43
CA HIS A 24 -1.32 7.33 -3.15
C HIS A 24 -2.72 7.95 -3.31
N GLU A 25 -3.18 8.65 -2.28
CA GLU A 25 -4.46 9.36 -2.22
C GLU A 25 -4.23 10.83 -1.88
N GLY A 26 -4.21 11.67 -2.93
CA GLY A 26 -3.83 13.07 -2.79
C GLY A 26 -2.42 13.21 -2.20
N GLU A 27 -2.32 13.83 -1.04
CA GLU A 27 -1.07 14.04 -0.30
C GLU A 27 -0.73 12.90 0.68
N THR A 28 -1.47 11.79 0.61
CA THR A 28 -1.33 10.68 1.53
C THR A 28 -0.78 9.46 0.81
N THR A 29 0.21 8.81 1.41
CA THR A 29 0.68 7.47 1.01
C THR A 29 0.14 6.44 1.97
N ILE A 30 -0.46 5.38 1.44
CA ILE A 30 -1.03 4.28 2.21
C ILE A 30 -0.32 2.99 1.80
N ALA A 31 0.22 2.28 2.79
CA ALA A 31 0.91 1.01 2.63
C ALA A 31 0.17 -0.07 3.41
N GLU A 32 -0.31 -1.09 2.71
CA GLU A 32 -1.08 -2.19 3.29
C GLU A 32 -0.28 -3.49 3.23
N VAL A 33 -0.14 -4.16 4.37
CA VAL A 33 0.45 -5.50 4.45
C VAL A 33 -0.66 -6.52 4.43
N TRP A 34 -0.55 -7.51 3.55
CA TRP A 34 -1.52 -8.59 3.42
C TRP A 34 -0.82 -9.94 3.50
N CYS A 35 -1.49 -10.94 4.06
CA CYS A 35 -1.04 -12.33 4.09
C CYS A 35 -2.23 -13.28 3.87
N PHE A 36 -2.08 -14.30 3.02
CA PHE A 36 -3.12 -15.28 2.67
C PHE A 36 -4.48 -14.67 2.29
N GLY A 37 -4.48 -13.49 1.66
CA GLY A 37 -5.71 -12.78 1.29
C GLY A 37 -6.35 -11.93 2.40
N ALA A 38 -5.80 -11.93 3.62
CA ALA A 38 -6.21 -11.05 4.71
C ALA A 38 -5.29 -9.82 4.80
N LYS A 39 -5.85 -8.63 5.04
CA LYS A 39 -5.07 -7.45 5.43
C LYS A 39 -4.63 -7.66 6.88
N LEU A 40 -3.36 -7.38 7.18
CA LEU A 40 -2.80 -7.47 8.53
C LEU A 40 -2.64 -6.08 9.14
N SER A 41 -2.14 -5.12 8.34
CA SER A 41 -1.93 -3.76 8.79
C SER A 41 -2.03 -2.76 7.65
N GLU A 42 -2.30 -1.51 8.01
CA GLU A 42 -2.30 -0.36 7.13
C GLU A 42 -1.51 0.79 7.78
N THR A 43 -0.52 1.30 7.06
CA THR A 43 0.27 2.46 7.45
C THR A 43 -0.09 3.62 6.54
N THR A 44 -0.43 4.75 7.14
CA THR A 44 -0.75 6.01 6.45
C THR A 44 0.34 7.03 6.78
N ILE A 45 0.89 7.66 5.74
CA ILE A 45 1.89 8.72 5.84
C ILE A 45 1.36 9.93 5.07
N ASN A 46 1.26 11.09 5.72
CA ASN A 46 0.86 12.33 5.06
C ASN A 46 2.08 13.26 4.80
N THR A 47 1.86 14.33 4.04
CA THR A 47 2.86 15.37 3.72
C THR A 47 3.36 16.16 4.93
N ASN A 48 2.63 16.16 6.04
CA ASN A 48 3.07 16.76 7.30
C ASN A 48 4.06 15.85 8.06
N GLY A 49 4.26 14.62 7.59
CA GLY A 49 5.11 13.63 8.25
C GLY A 49 4.41 12.85 9.36
N ASP A 50 3.09 13.00 9.52
CA ASP A 50 2.35 12.17 10.47
C ASP A 50 2.26 10.74 9.93
N VAL A 51 2.54 9.79 10.82
CA VAL A 51 2.45 8.35 10.53
C VAL A 51 1.44 7.72 11.45
N THR A 52 0.41 7.08 10.88
CA THR A 52 -0.54 6.26 11.64
C THR A 52 -0.48 4.82 11.17
N VAL A 53 -0.48 3.88 12.10
CA VAL A 53 -0.55 2.44 11.82
C VAL A 53 -1.81 1.88 12.44
N ARG A 54 -2.55 1.07 11.67
CA ARG A 54 -3.74 0.36 12.13
C ARG A 54 -3.60 -1.12 11.83
N GLU A 55 -3.90 -1.95 12.81
CA GLU A 55 -4.12 -3.38 12.62
C GLU A 55 -5.53 -3.61 12.04
N ALA A 56 -5.68 -4.67 11.26
CA ALA A 56 -6.94 -5.01 10.58
C ALA A 56 -7.85 -5.91 11.43
#